data_AF-A0A1I1J1J2-F1
#
_entry.id   AF-A0A1I1J1J2-F1
#
_cell.length_a   1.000
_cell.length_b   1.000
_cell.length_c   1.000
_cell.angle_alpha   90.00
_cell.angle_beta   90.00
_cell.angle_gamma   90.00
#
_symmetry.space_group_name_H-M   'P 1'
#
loop_
_entity.id
_entity.type
_entity.pdbx_description
1 polymer ?
#
loop_
_entity_poly.entity_id
_entity_poly.type
_entity_poly.pdbx_seq_one_letter_code
_entity_poly.pdbx_strand_id
1 'polypeptide(L)'
;MMEIMNEFELKKLIELDKGNKIISKITSDEMLKGFCDYYDFLSRNVANLMAKETKHKIMYSKYYWYTKYKKRYFEVYGYDAGIEQEEFKLLEELANELEDGVDLSIIQEIEEDKK
;
A
#
# COMPACT_ATOMS: atom_id res chain seq x y z
N MET A 1 -3.70 16.25 9.66
CA MET A 1 -4.13 14.84 9.54
C MET A 1 -3.60 14.34 8.21
N MET A 2 -2.76 13.30 8.20
CA MET A 2 -2.23 12.73 6.96
C MET A 2 -3.39 12.11 6.16
N GLU A 3 -3.40 12.28 4.84
CA GLU A 3 -4.40 11.67 3.97
C GLU A 3 -3.83 10.38 3.36
N ILE A 4 -4.67 9.34 3.26
CA ILE A 4 -4.35 8.09 2.56
C ILE A 4 -5.16 8.09 1.27
N MET A 5 -4.54 7.71 0.15
CA MET A 5 -5.25 7.52 -1.12
C MET A 5 -6.26 6.39 -0.95
N ASN A 6 -7.54 6.75 -0.96
CA ASN A 6 -8.62 5.79 -0.82
C ASN A 6 -8.86 5.02 -2.12
N GLU A 7 -9.75 4.03 -2.05
CA GLU A 7 -10.06 3.14 -3.17
C GLU A 7 -10.52 3.89 -4.42
N PHE A 8 -11.35 4.93 -4.25
CA PHE A 8 -11.89 5.71 -5.36
C PHE A 8 -10.79 6.51 -6.08
N GLU A 9 -9.90 7.14 -5.31
CA GLU A 9 -8.74 7.86 -5.86
C GLU A 9 -7.83 6.91 -6.65
N LEU A 10 -7.50 5.74 -6.08
CA LEU A 10 -6.62 4.77 -6.72
C LEU A 10 -7.22 4.17 -7.98
N LYS A 11 -8.50 3.79 -7.97
CA LYS A 11 -9.19 3.32 -9.17
C LYS A 11 -9.08 4.33 -10.30
N LYS A 12 -9.33 5.61 -10.01
CA LYS A 12 -9.24 6.69 -11.00
C LYS A 12 -7.81 6.87 -11.52
N LEU A 13 -6.81 6.77 -10.65
CA LEU A 13 -5.39 6.86 -11.05
C LEU A 13 -4.97 5.69 -11.94
N ILE A 14 -5.42 4.47 -11.60
CA ILE A 14 -5.15 3.25 -12.36
C ILE A 14 -5.82 3.31 -13.74
N GLU A 15 -7.08 3.73 -13.84
CA GLU A 15 -7.79 3.86 -15.12
C GLU A 15 -7.13 4.86 -16.08
N LEU A 16 -6.55 5.92 -15.54
CA LEU A 16 -5.83 6.92 -16.33
C LEU A 16 -4.44 6.43 -16.80
N ASP A 17 -3.88 5.44 -16.11
CA ASP A 17 -2.58 4.88 -16.41
C ASP A 17 -2.67 3.72 -17.40
N LYS A 18 -2.75 4.08 -18.70
CA LYS A 18 -2.96 3.14 -19.83
C LYS A 18 -1.84 2.10 -20.05
N GLY A 19 -0.76 2.15 -19.28
CA GLY A 19 0.47 1.36 -19.49
C GLY A 19 0.72 0.23 -18.48
N ASN A 20 0.08 0.24 -17.31
CA ASN A 20 0.36 -0.76 -16.29
C ASN A 20 -0.46 -2.04 -16.47
N LYS A 21 0.21 -3.11 -16.93
CA LYS A 21 -0.26 -4.46 -16.65
C LYS A 21 -0.08 -4.72 -15.16
N ILE A 22 -1.17 -4.63 -14.42
CA ILE A 22 -1.25 -5.20 -13.08
C ILE A 22 -0.98 -6.71 -13.21
N ILE A 23 0.18 -7.16 -12.73
CA ILE A 23 0.49 -8.59 -12.66
C ILE A 23 -0.15 -9.10 -11.37
N SER A 24 -1.46 -9.26 -11.38
CA SER A 24 -2.17 -9.79 -10.21
C SER A 24 -1.72 -11.22 -9.96
N LYS A 25 -1.37 -11.56 -8.71
CA LYS A 25 -1.33 -12.98 -8.31
C LYS A 25 -2.69 -13.60 -8.61
N ILE A 26 -2.69 -14.80 -9.20
CA ILE A 26 -3.92 -15.55 -9.44
C ILE A 26 -4.48 -15.97 -8.08
N THR A 27 -5.54 -15.30 -7.62
CA THR A 27 -6.31 -15.63 -6.43
C THR A 27 -7.79 -15.52 -6.75
N SER A 28 -8.61 -16.36 -6.12
CA SER A 28 -10.08 -16.28 -6.20
C SER A 28 -10.68 -15.25 -5.24
N ASP A 29 -9.89 -14.71 -4.31
CA ASP A 29 -10.36 -13.68 -3.39
C ASP A 29 -10.23 -12.29 -4.03
N GLU A 30 -11.36 -11.73 -4.48
CA GLU A 30 -11.41 -10.46 -5.19
C GLU A 30 -10.94 -9.28 -4.34
N MET A 31 -11.18 -9.32 -3.02
CA MET A 31 -10.76 -8.27 -2.10
C MET A 31 -9.25 -8.27 -1.92
N LEU A 32 -8.66 -9.44 -1.68
CA LEU A 32 -7.23 -9.63 -1.62
C LEU A 32 -6.54 -9.18 -2.91
N LYS A 33 -7.13 -9.55 -4.06
CA LYS A 33 -6.66 -9.10 -5.37
C LYS A 33 -6.68 -7.58 -5.45
N GLY A 34 -7.78 -6.93 -5.07
CA GLY A 34 -7.89 -5.47 -5.08
C GLY A 34 -6.81 -4.79 -4.23
N PHE A 35 -6.60 -5.25 -2.99
CA PHE A 35 -5.56 -4.70 -2.11
C PHE A 35 -4.16 -4.89 -2.68
N CYS A 36 -3.88 -6.07 -3.25
CA CYS A 36 -2.62 -6.35 -3.94
C CYS A 36 -2.41 -5.40 -5.12
N ASP A 37 -3.45 -5.19 -5.95
CA ASP A 37 -3.40 -4.35 -7.13
C ASP A 37 -3.10 -2.87 -6.76
N TYR A 38 -3.70 -2.37 -5.67
CA TYR A 38 -3.45 -1.02 -5.15
C TYR A 38 -2.03 -0.84 -4.62
N TYR A 39 -1.56 -1.79 -3.82
CA TYR A 39 -0.17 -1.80 -3.34
C TYR A 39 0.82 -1.86 -4.51
N ASP A 40 0.59 -2.74 -5.48
CA ASP A 40 1.45 -2.90 -6.66
C ASP A 40 1.49 -1.62 -7.50
N PHE A 41 0.33 -0.99 -7.71
CA PHE A 41 0.24 0.27 -8.44
C PHE A 41 1.06 1.37 -7.77
N LEU A 42 0.88 1.56 -6.45
CA LEU A 42 1.63 2.56 -5.69
C LEU A 42 3.14 2.30 -5.75
N SER A 43 3.55 1.04 -5.56
CA SER A 43 4.95 0.62 -5.57
C SER A 43 5.64 0.86 -6.90
N ARG A 44 4.95 0.63 -8.02
CA ARG A 44 5.53 0.78 -9.37
C ARG A 44 5.51 2.21 -9.89
N ASN A 45 4.67 3.07 -9.31
CA ASN A 45 4.42 4.42 -9.83
C ASN A 45 4.86 5.54 -8.89
N VAL A 46 5.65 5.26 -7.84
CA VAL A 46 6.11 6.30 -6.88
C VAL A 46 6.62 7.55 -7.59
N ALA A 47 7.55 7.41 -8.54
CA ALA A 47 8.11 8.55 -9.28
C ALA A 47 7.06 9.34 -10.08
N ASN A 48 6.10 8.66 -10.71
CA ASN A 48 5.02 9.31 -11.47
C ASN A 48 4.01 10.00 -10.53
N LEU A 49 3.72 9.39 -9.38
CA LEU A 49 2.79 9.91 -8.39
C LEU A 49 3.36 11.13 -7.66
N MET A 50 4.67 11.19 -7.47
CA MET A 50 5.37 12.36 -6.89
C MET A 50 5.17 13.65 -7.68
N ALA A 51 4.74 13.58 -8.95
CA ALA A 51 4.36 14.75 -9.74
C ALA A 51 2.96 15.30 -9.40
N LYS A 52 2.14 14.55 -8.64
CA LYS A 52 0.73 14.84 -8.36
C LYS A 52 0.40 14.88 -6.87
N GLU A 53 1.15 14.13 -6.06
CA GLU A 53 0.90 13.90 -4.65
C GLU A 53 2.18 14.03 -3.83
N THR A 54 2.03 14.23 -2.52
CA THR A 54 3.18 14.33 -1.62
C THR A 54 3.82 12.96 -1.37
N LYS A 55 5.14 12.95 -1.14
CA LYS A 55 5.89 11.73 -0.78
C LYS A 55 5.24 11.02 0.41
N HIS A 56 4.91 11.78 1.45
CA HIS A 56 4.23 11.27 2.62
C HIS A 56 2.92 10.54 2.28
N LYS A 57 2.01 11.16 1.51
CA LYS A 57 0.74 10.54 1.11
C LYS A 57 0.99 9.25 0.32
N ILE A 58 1.95 9.24 -0.60
CA ILE A 58 2.29 8.05 -1.40
C ILE A 58 2.82 6.91 -0.53
N MET A 59 3.81 7.20 0.32
CA MET A 59 4.48 6.18 1.14
C MET A 59 3.53 5.59 2.20
N TYR A 60 2.75 6.43 2.90
CA TYR A 60 1.76 5.94 3.85
C TYR A 60 0.60 5.19 3.17
N SER A 61 0.20 5.60 1.95
CA SER A 61 -0.79 4.82 1.18
C SER A 61 -0.24 3.46 0.78
N LYS A 62 1.03 3.39 0.36
CA LYS A 62 1.69 2.12 0.02
C LYS A 62 1.71 1.18 1.22
N TYR A 63 2.08 1.69 2.40
CA TYR A 63 2.05 0.92 3.65
C TYR A 63 0.63 0.45 4.00
N TYR A 64 -0.36 1.35 3.95
CA TYR A 64 -1.76 1.04 4.23
C TYR A 64 -2.31 -0.10 3.38
N TRP A 65 -2.16 -0.01 2.06
CA TRP A 65 -2.69 -1.02 1.15
C TRP A 65 -1.96 -2.35 1.29
N TYR A 66 -0.66 -2.33 1.64
CA TYR A 66 0.07 -3.54 2.01
C TYR A 66 -0.48 -4.19 3.29
N THR A 67 -0.71 -3.42 4.35
CA THR A 67 -1.27 -3.95 5.61
C THR A 67 -2.67 -4.54 5.39
N LYS A 68 -3.52 -3.92 4.57
CA LYS A 68 -4.83 -4.50 4.17
C LYS A 68 -4.66 -5.81 3.40
N TYR A 69 -3.74 -5.84 2.42
CA TYR A 69 -3.40 -7.06 1.69
C TYR A 69 -2.90 -8.18 2.62
N LYS A 70 -1.95 -7.88 3.52
CA LYS A 70 -1.39 -8.84 4.49
C LYS A 70 -2.46 -9.46 5.37
N LYS A 71 -3.29 -8.62 6.02
CA LYS A 71 -4.36 -9.08 6.91
C LYS A 71 -5.31 -10.02 6.16
N ARG A 72 -5.79 -9.62 4.99
CA ARG A 72 -6.67 -10.46 4.17
C ARG A 72 -5.99 -11.74 3.71
N TYR A 73 -4.70 -11.68 3.37
CA TYR A 73 -3.94 -12.86 2.98
C TYR A 73 -3.88 -13.87 4.14
N PHE A 74 -3.57 -13.42 5.36
CA PHE A 74 -3.49 -14.30 6.52
C PHE A 74 -4.85 -14.91 6.90
N GLU A 75 -5.94 -14.18 6.70
CA GLU A 75 -7.29 -14.73 6.87
C GLU A 75 -7.60 -15.86 5.88
N VAL A 76 -7.18 -15.71 4.62
CA VAL A 76 -7.52 -16.65 3.53
C VAL A 76 -6.57 -17.85 3.48
N TYR A 77 -5.27 -17.63 3.67
CA TYR A 77 -4.22 -18.64 3.44
C TYR A 77 -3.46 -19.02 4.71
N GLY A 78 -3.70 -18.34 5.83
CA GLY A 78 -2.92 -18.49 7.05
C GLY A 78 -1.64 -17.65 7.05
N TYR A 79 -0.94 -17.70 8.18
CA TYR A 79 0.28 -16.92 8.40
C TYR A 79 1.38 -17.27 7.39
N ASP A 80 2.04 -16.23 6.87
CA ASP A 80 3.19 -16.33 5.98
C ASP A 80 4.29 -15.38 6.46
N ALA A 81 5.42 -15.95 6.91
CA ALA A 81 6.54 -15.18 7.44
C ALA A 81 7.19 -14.26 6.40
N GLY A 82 7.13 -14.61 5.11
CA GLY A 82 7.67 -13.76 4.04
C GLY A 82 6.82 -12.50 3.83
N ILE A 83 5.49 -12.62 3.95
CA ILE A 83 4.57 -11.48 3.91
C ILE A 83 4.73 -10.62 5.16
N GLU A 84 4.91 -11.22 6.34
CA GLU A 84 5.20 -10.46 7.56
C GLU A 84 6.51 -9.68 7.43
N GLN A 85 7.57 -10.33 6.94
CA GLN A 85 8.88 -9.70 6.71
C GLN A 85 8.83 -8.51 5.76
N GLU A 86 7.98 -8.56 4.73
CA GLU A 86 7.85 -7.48 3.78
C GLU A 86 7.21 -6.22 4.41
N GLU A 87 6.32 -6.35 5.41
CA GLU A 87 5.83 -5.18 6.15
C GLU A 87 6.95 -4.44 6.89
N PHE A 88 7.86 -5.20 7.52
CA PHE A 88 9.04 -4.62 8.17
C PHE A 88 9.95 -3.88 7.18
N LYS A 89 10.16 -4.43 5.98
CA LYS A 89 10.92 -3.73 4.94
C LYS A 89 10.25 -2.43 4.49
N LEU A 90 8.91 -2.39 4.45
CA LEU A 90 8.18 -1.16 4.14
C LEU A 90 8.32 -0.10 5.24
N LEU A 91 8.40 -0.49 6.51
CA LEU A 91 8.72 0.42 7.61
C LEU A 91 10.14 0.97 7.49
N GLU A 92 11.11 0.13 7.14
CA GLU A 92 12.48 0.56 6.86
C GLU A 92 12.53 1.51 5.65
N GLU A 93 11.79 1.20 4.58
CA GLU A 93 11.66 2.07 3.41
C GLU A 93 11.07 3.44 3.80
N LEU A 94 9.98 3.46 4.57
CA LEU A 94 9.40 4.69 5.12
C LEU A 94 10.44 5.51 5.90
N ALA A 95 11.21 4.87 6.78
CA ALA A 95 12.23 5.53 7.59
C ALA A 95 13.39 6.09 6.76
N ASN A 96 13.75 5.42 5.65
CA ASN A 96 14.80 5.89 4.75
C ASN A 96 14.33 7.00 3.81
N GLU A 97 13.05 6.96 3.42
CA GLU A 97 12.49 7.85 2.41
C GLU A 97 11.88 9.14 2.99
N LEU A 98 11.40 9.12 4.23
CA LEU A 98 10.82 10.30 4.89
C LEU A 98 11.87 11.02 5.74
N GLU A 99 12.33 12.18 5.26
CA GLU A 99 13.38 12.98 5.92
C GLU A 99 13.00 13.46 7.33
N ASP A 100 11.71 13.71 7.54
CA ASP A 100 11.16 14.14 8.85
C ASP A 100 10.94 12.96 9.82
N GLY A 101 11.28 11.74 9.39
CA GLY A 101 11.05 10.50 10.12
C GLY A 101 9.65 9.91 9.93
N VAL A 102 9.43 8.74 10.53
CA VAL A 102 8.14 8.04 10.47
C VAL A 102 7.26 8.49 11.63
N ASP A 103 6.08 9.04 11.32
CA ASP A 103 5.02 9.25 12.29
C ASP A 103 4.40 7.90 12.69
N LEU A 104 4.79 7.43 13.88
CA LEU A 104 4.33 6.16 14.46
C LEU A 104 2.84 6.17 14.81
N SER A 105 2.22 7.34 15.02
CA SER A 105 0.79 7.42 15.31
C SER A 105 -0.03 6.99 14.10
N ILE A 106 0.40 7.37 12.89
CA ILE A 106 -0.23 6.94 11.64
C ILE A 106 -0.04 5.45 11.41
N ILE A 107 1.16 4.91 11.66
CA ILE A 107 1.43 3.47 11.55
C ILE A 107 0.48 2.69 12.45
N GLN A 108 0.35 3.12 13.71
CA GLN A 108 -0.57 2.49 14.65
C GLN A 108 -2.03 2.57 14.18
N GLU A 109 -2.48 3.72 13.68
CA GLU A 109 -3.84 3.86 13.14
C GLU A 109 -4.11 2.91 11.96
N ILE A 110 -3.13 2.71 11.09
CA ILE A 110 -3.21 1.77 9.96
C ILE A 110 -3.30 0.33 10.46
N GLU A 111 -2.41 -0.07 11.36
CA GLU A 111 -2.34 -1.43 11.90
C GLU A 111 -3.56 -1.81 12.75
N GLU A 112 -4.19 -0.84 13.41
CA GLU A 112 -5.40 -1.05 14.20
C GLU A 112 -6.71 -0.85 13.41
N ASP A 113 -6.63 -0.68 12.08
CA ASP A 113 -7.77 -0.41 11.18
C ASP A 113 -8.60 0.83 11.59
N LYS A 114 -7.94 1.84 12.18
CA LYS A 114 -8.53 3.14 12.54
C LYS A 114 -8.41 4.19 11.42
N LYS A 115 -7.91 3.76 10.25
CA LYS A 115 -7.65 4.56 9.06
C LYS A 115 -8.49 4.16 7.86
#